data_AF-A6IYJ7-F1
#
_entry.id   AF-A6IYJ7-F1
#
_cell.length_a   1.000
_cell.length_b   1.000
_cell.length_c   1.000
_cell.angle_alpha   90.00
_cell.angle_beta   90.00
_cell.angle_gamma   90.00
#
_symmetry.space_group_name_H-M   'P 1'
#
loop_
_entity.id
_entity.type
_entity.pdbx_description
1 polymer ?
#
loop_
_entity_poly.entity_id
_entity_poly.type
_entity_poly.pdbx_seq_one_letter_code
_entity_poly.pdbx_strand_id
1 'polypeptide(L)'
;MLRDGFHKSFTELFSLMEQWDKLREAAQARSLFWLQRPLEDQPDKLDNFYHYLTKAEAAERKGYYEEVYNNLYALACYFDNSEDKWVRNHFYERCFKIAQLIKVDGGKKEAEAEAHMGLLYEEEGELLKAAEHYEAFHELTQGRLWKDATGQFLNLIACESLVRTYRLLSDRMLQNRDYKQAIKILIKASEIAREAKER
;
A
#
# COMPACT_ATOMS: atom_id res chain seq x y z
N MET A 1 8.14 -19.05 -16.44
CA MET A 1 7.67 -19.24 -15.04
C MET A 1 7.62 -20.72 -14.70
N LEU A 2 6.61 -21.49 -15.14
CA LEU A 2 6.51 -22.93 -14.79
C LEU A 2 7.70 -23.76 -15.28
N ARG A 3 8.15 -23.54 -16.52
CA ARG A 3 9.34 -24.21 -17.08
C ARG A 3 10.59 -24.01 -16.23
N ASP A 4 10.70 -22.85 -15.59
CA ASP A 4 11.84 -22.44 -14.77
C ASP A 4 11.61 -22.72 -13.27
N GLY A 5 10.50 -23.39 -12.94
CA GLY A 5 10.15 -23.82 -11.59
C GLY A 5 9.50 -22.74 -10.71
N PHE A 6 9.20 -21.55 -11.23
CA PHE A 6 8.52 -20.45 -10.48
C PHE A 6 7.01 -20.68 -10.37
N HIS A 7 6.65 -21.70 -9.59
CA HIS A 7 5.26 -22.12 -9.43
C HIS A 7 4.47 -21.14 -8.56
N LYS A 8 5.07 -20.52 -7.54
CA LYS A 8 4.35 -19.55 -6.69
C LYS A 8 4.02 -18.27 -7.48
N SER A 9 5.00 -17.74 -8.20
CA SER A 9 4.81 -16.59 -9.11
C SER A 9 3.73 -16.87 -10.14
N PHE A 10 3.74 -18.08 -10.73
CA PHE A 10 2.73 -18.47 -11.71
C PHE A 10 1.33 -18.57 -11.09
N THR A 11 1.19 -19.23 -9.95
CA THR A 11 -0.10 -19.33 -9.24
C THR A 11 -0.63 -17.95 -8.88
N GLU A 12 0.21 -17.06 -8.39
CA GLU A 12 -0.20 -15.69 -8.06
C GLU A 12 -0.64 -14.90 -9.29
N LEU A 13 0.13 -14.93 -10.38
CA LEU A 13 -0.26 -14.29 -11.64
C LEU A 13 -1.61 -14.85 -12.14
N PHE A 14 -1.78 -16.18 -12.09
CA PHE A 14 -3.01 -16.82 -12.51
C PHE A 14 -4.21 -16.41 -11.65
N SER A 15 -4.05 -16.33 -10.32
CA SER A 15 -5.11 -15.82 -9.43
C SER A 15 -5.47 -14.36 -9.71
N LEU A 16 -4.47 -13.52 -10.03
CA LEU A 16 -4.71 -12.14 -10.45
C LEU A 16 -5.46 -12.08 -11.79
N MET A 17 -5.13 -12.94 -12.76
CA MET A 17 -5.88 -13.04 -14.02
C MET A 17 -7.35 -13.39 -13.78
N GLU A 18 -7.63 -14.42 -12.97
CA GLU A 18 -9.01 -14.80 -12.63
C GLU A 18 -9.78 -13.68 -11.93
N GLN A 19 -9.12 -12.93 -11.04
CA GLN A 19 -9.74 -11.78 -10.38
C GLN A 19 -9.99 -10.63 -11.36
N TRP A 20 -9.09 -10.40 -12.31
CA TRP A 20 -9.26 -9.40 -13.36
C TRP A 20 -10.51 -9.67 -14.19
N ASP A 21 -10.70 -10.92 -14.61
CA ASP A 21 -11.86 -11.31 -15.40
C ASP A 21 -13.15 -11.20 -14.60
N LYS A 22 -13.17 -11.61 -13.33
CA LYS A 22 -14.32 -11.41 -12.44
C LYS A 22 -14.69 -9.93 -12.29
N LEU A 23 -13.69 -9.06 -12.13
CA LEU A 23 -13.92 -7.61 -12.02
C LEU A 23 -14.47 -7.04 -13.34
N ARG A 24 -13.98 -7.51 -14.49
CA ARG A 24 -14.49 -7.11 -15.81
C ARG A 24 -15.93 -7.58 -16.03
N GLU A 25 -16.26 -8.82 -15.68
CA GLU A 25 -17.61 -9.38 -15.81
C GLU A 25 -18.62 -8.69 -14.89
N ALA A 26 -18.22 -8.36 -13.66
CA ALA A 26 -19.06 -7.62 -12.72
C ALA A 26 -19.22 -6.14 -13.09
N ALA A 27 -18.35 -5.62 -13.96
CA ALA A 27 -18.33 -4.23 -14.35
C ALA A 27 -19.50 -3.89 -15.30
N GLN A 28 -20.30 -2.89 -14.92
CA GLN A 28 -21.35 -2.36 -15.81
C GLN A 28 -20.73 -1.65 -17.01
N ALA A 29 -21.48 -1.52 -18.12
CA ALA A 29 -21.07 -0.97 -19.43
C ALA A 29 -20.56 0.51 -19.43
N ARG A 30 -20.38 1.13 -18.26
CA ARG A 30 -19.81 2.47 -18.07
C ARG A 30 -18.65 2.52 -17.07
N SER A 31 -18.20 1.37 -16.58
CA SER A 31 -17.06 1.29 -15.67
C SER A 31 -15.74 1.24 -16.45
N LEU A 32 -14.67 1.75 -15.84
CA LEU A 32 -13.32 1.70 -16.43
C LEU A 32 -12.87 0.26 -16.72
N PHE A 33 -13.24 -0.68 -15.85
CA PHE A 33 -12.93 -2.11 -16.00
C PHE A 33 -13.55 -2.75 -17.25
N TRP A 34 -14.71 -2.27 -17.70
CA TRP A 34 -15.35 -2.79 -18.91
C TRP A 34 -14.56 -2.46 -20.19
N LEU A 35 -13.80 -1.36 -20.18
CA LEU A 35 -12.99 -0.92 -21.31
C LEU A 35 -11.60 -1.58 -21.35
N GLN A 36 -11.17 -2.21 -20.26
CA GLN A 36 -9.89 -2.88 -20.20
C GLN A 36 -9.91 -4.21 -20.94
N ARG A 37 -8.89 -4.45 -21.76
CA ARG A 37 -8.66 -5.73 -22.43
C ARG A 37 -8.32 -6.84 -21.42
N PRO A 38 -8.54 -8.13 -21.75
CA PRO A 38 -7.97 -9.28 -21.04
C PRO A 38 -6.50 -9.06 -20.67
N LEU A 39 -6.05 -9.62 -19.54
CA LEU A 39 -4.64 -9.44 -19.14
C LEU A 39 -3.71 -10.16 -20.12
N GLU A 40 -4.20 -11.24 -20.73
CA GLU A 40 -3.58 -12.00 -21.81
C GLU A 40 -3.22 -11.12 -23.02
N ASP A 41 -4.02 -10.09 -23.27
CA ASP A 41 -3.86 -9.15 -24.40
C ASP A 41 -3.00 -7.92 -24.04
N GLN A 42 -2.40 -7.90 -22.85
CA GLN A 42 -1.59 -6.80 -22.33
C GLN A 42 -0.15 -7.28 -22.07
N PRO A 43 0.67 -7.48 -23.12
CA PRO A 43 2.01 -8.05 -23.00
C PRO A 43 2.92 -7.25 -22.08
N ASP A 44 2.83 -5.92 -22.09
CA ASP A 44 3.63 -5.06 -21.22
C ASP A 44 3.39 -5.34 -19.73
N LYS A 45 2.13 -5.59 -19.35
CA LYS A 45 1.78 -5.94 -17.95
C LYS A 45 2.29 -7.33 -17.60
N LEU A 46 2.11 -8.30 -18.51
CA LEU A 46 2.59 -9.66 -18.34
C LEU A 46 4.11 -9.72 -18.21
N ASP A 47 4.85 -8.93 -18.98
CA ASP A 47 6.31 -8.84 -18.91
C ASP A 47 6.76 -8.27 -17.55
N ASN A 48 6.06 -7.27 -17.02
CA ASN A 48 6.34 -6.73 -15.69
C ASN A 48 6.06 -7.76 -14.58
N PHE A 49 4.90 -8.43 -14.63
CA PHE A 49 4.60 -9.55 -13.72
C PHE A 49 5.68 -10.63 -13.80
N TYR A 50 6.04 -11.05 -15.01
CA TYR A 50 7.09 -12.03 -15.23
C TYR A 50 8.40 -11.61 -14.59
N HIS A 51 8.86 -10.39 -14.89
CA HIS A 51 10.14 -9.88 -14.42
C HIS A 51 10.23 -9.83 -12.90
N TYR A 52 9.26 -9.17 -12.26
CA TYR A 52 9.35 -8.90 -10.82
C TYR A 52 8.91 -10.08 -9.97
N LEU A 53 7.88 -10.83 -10.35
CA LEU A 53 7.43 -11.99 -9.56
C LEU A 53 8.50 -13.08 -9.53
N THR A 54 9.15 -13.38 -10.67
CA THR A 54 10.19 -14.42 -10.71
C THR A 54 11.42 -14.02 -9.91
N LYS A 55 11.82 -12.74 -9.95
CA LYS A 55 12.87 -12.20 -9.08
C LYS A 55 12.50 -12.27 -7.60
N ALA A 56 11.27 -11.88 -7.24
CA ALA A 56 10.77 -11.97 -5.88
C ALA A 56 10.79 -13.41 -5.36
N GLU A 57 10.29 -14.39 -6.14
CA GLU A 57 10.33 -15.80 -5.74
C GLU A 57 11.77 -16.34 -5.65
N ALA A 58 12.66 -15.94 -6.57
CA ALA A 58 14.08 -16.33 -6.52
C ALA A 58 14.78 -15.79 -5.27
N ALA A 59 14.48 -14.55 -4.87
CA ALA A 59 14.99 -13.93 -3.66
C ALA A 59 14.41 -14.59 -2.39
N GLU A 60 13.11 -14.90 -2.40
CA GLU A 60 12.43 -15.56 -1.29
C GLU A 60 13.06 -16.92 -0.98
N ARG A 61 13.38 -17.71 -2.02
CA ARG A 61 14.08 -19.01 -1.86
C ARG A 61 15.44 -18.90 -1.18
N LYS A 62 16.08 -17.74 -1.27
CA LYS A 62 17.38 -17.45 -0.64
C LYS A 62 17.23 -16.77 0.73
N GLY A 63 16.00 -16.44 1.15
CA GLY A 63 15.74 -15.68 2.38
C GLY A 63 16.06 -14.18 2.26
N TYR A 64 16.19 -13.64 1.05
CA TYR A 64 16.53 -12.24 0.82
C TYR A 64 15.29 -11.36 0.81
N TYR A 65 14.66 -11.20 1.97
CA TYR A 65 13.36 -10.52 2.11
C TYR A 65 13.35 -9.07 1.66
N GLU A 66 14.46 -8.34 1.78
CA GLU A 66 14.54 -6.97 1.25
C GLU A 66 14.42 -6.93 -0.27
N GLU A 67 15.04 -7.88 -0.97
CA GLU A 67 14.93 -8.01 -2.42
C GLU A 67 13.52 -8.46 -2.82
N VAL A 68 12.88 -9.35 -2.03
CA VAL A 68 11.46 -9.69 -2.22
C VAL A 68 10.60 -8.43 -2.14
N TYR A 69 10.73 -7.65 -1.07
CA TYR A 69 9.98 -6.40 -0.88
C TYR A 69 10.17 -5.45 -2.06
N ASN A 70 11.42 -5.20 -2.47
CA ASN A 70 11.71 -4.23 -3.53
C ASN A 70 11.08 -4.63 -4.87
N ASN A 71 11.08 -5.92 -5.22
CA ASN A 71 10.43 -6.39 -6.45
C ASN A 71 8.90 -6.30 -6.38
N LEU A 72 8.30 -6.60 -5.23
CA LEU A 72 6.85 -6.45 -5.03
C LEU A 72 6.42 -4.99 -5.03
N TYR A 73 7.21 -4.12 -4.40
CA TYR A 73 6.95 -2.69 -4.39
C TYR A 73 7.07 -2.09 -5.79
N ALA A 74 8.04 -2.54 -6.59
CA ALA A 74 8.15 -2.12 -7.99
C ALA A 74 6.89 -2.49 -8.82
N LEU A 75 6.29 -3.66 -8.57
CA LEU A 75 5.00 -4.01 -9.18
C LEU A 75 3.88 -3.08 -8.70
N ALA A 76 3.82 -2.78 -7.41
CA ALA A 76 2.84 -1.83 -6.89
C ALA A 76 2.96 -0.46 -7.57
N CYS A 77 4.18 0.10 -7.66
CA CYS A 77 4.42 1.37 -8.37
C CYS A 77 4.05 1.31 -9.86
N TYR A 78 4.30 0.18 -10.54
CA TYR A 78 3.93 0.02 -11.94
C TYR A 78 2.41 0.07 -12.16
N PHE A 79 1.64 -0.51 -11.24
CA PHE A 79 0.18 -0.51 -11.27
C PHE A 79 -0.45 0.68 -10.53
N ASP A 80 0.31 1.75 -10.25
CA ASP A 80 -0.18 2.95 -9.58
C ASP A 80 -0.95 3.89 -10.53
N ASN A 81 -1.98 3.34 -11.14
CA ASN A 81 -2.95 4.07 -11.94
C ASN A 81 -4.37 3.76 -11.44
N SER A 82 -5.34 4.58 -11.82
CA SER A 82 -6.71 4.46 -11.31
C SER A 82 -7.41 3.15 -11.69
N GLU A 83 -7.00 2.50 -12.78
CA GLU A 83 -7.65 1.29 -13.27
C GLU A 83 -7.08 0.02 -12.60
N ASP A 84 -5.78 0.01 -12.34
CA ASP A 84 -5.06 -1.16 -11.82
C ASP A 84 -4.82 -1.07 -10.30
N LYS A 85 -5.48 -0.12 -9.64
CA LYS A 85 -5.38 0.15 -8.21
C LYS A 85 -5.54 -1.08 -7.33
N TRP A 86 -6.42 -1.99 -7.69
CA TRP A 86 -6.63 -3.25 -6.96
C TRP A 86 -5.41 -4.18 -7.04
N VAL A 87 -4.68 -4.18 -8.16
CA VAL A 87 -3.44 -4.94 -8.34
C VAL A 87 -2.32 -4.33 -7.49
N ARG A 88 -2.21 -3.00 -7.50
CA ARG A 88 -1.29 -2.28 -6.62
C ARG A 88 -1.58 -2.61 -5.15
N ASN A 89 -2.86 -2.59 -4.75
CA ASN A 89 -3.28 -2.91 -3.39
C ASN A 89 -2.89 -4.34 -2.99
N HIS A 90 -3.08 -5.33 -3.86
CA HIS A 90 -2.58 -6.70 -3.64
C HIS A 90 -1.08 -6.72 -3.34
N PHE A 91 -0.28 -5.97 -4.09
CA PHE A 91 1.16 -5.91 -3.85
C PHE A 91 1.54 -5.11 -2.60
N TYR A 92 0.77 -4.08 -2.21
CA TYR A 92 0.96 -3.42 -0.91
C TYR A 92 0.73 -4.37 0.26
N GLU A 93 -0.34 -5.17 0.24
CA GLU A 93 -0.58 -6.17 1.27
C GLU A 93 0.54 -7.21 1.36
N ARG A 94 1.09 -7.62 0.21
CA ARG A 94 2.25 -8.52 0.19
C ARG A 94 3.51 -7.86 0.70
N CYS A 95 3.78 -6.61 0.31
CA CYS A 95 4.90 -5.83 0.82
C CYS A 95 4.83 -5.73 2.35
N PHE A 96 3.64 -5.48 2.90
CA PHE A 96 3.41 -5.43 4.35
C PHE A 96 3.80 -6.74 5.05
N LYS A 97 3.32 -7.89 4.55
CA LYS A 97 3.68 -9.21 5.10
C LYS A 97 5.18 -9.49 5.04
N ILE A 98 5.85 -9.10 3.96
CA ILE A 98 7.29 -9.30 3.81
C ILE A 98 8.09 -8.32 4.68
N ALA A 99 7.64 -7.08 4.80
CA ALA A 99 8.31 -6.05 5.60
C ALA A 99 8.41 -6.46 7.07
N GLN A 100 7.38 -7.13 7.61
CA GLN A 100 7.39 -7.67 8.97
C GLN A 100 8.51 -8.72 9.21
N LEU A 101 9.05 -9.33 8.16
CA LEU A 101 10.17 -10.28 8.23
C LEU A 101 11.54 -9.60 8.12
N ILE A 102 11.59 -8.34 7.66
CA ILE A 102 12.83 -7.58 7.52
C ILE A 102 13.14 -6.92 8.86
N LYS A 103 14.19 -7.39 9.55
CA LYS A 103 14.65 -6.81 10.83
C LYS A 103 15.96 -6.05 10.73
N VAL A 104 16.72 -6.27 9.65
CA VAL A 104 18.07 -5.74 9.47
C VAL A 104 18.11 -4.23 9.16
N ASP A 105 17.00 -3.65 8.70
CA ASP A 105 16.89 -2.24 8.32
C ASP A 105 16.39 -1.34 9.47
N GLY A 106 16.23 -1.91 10.67
CA GLY A 106 15.72 -1.22 11.84
C GLY A 106 14.22 -0.91 11.80
N GLY A 107 13.45 -1.55 10.91
CA GLY A 107 12.00 -1.37 10.75
C GLY A 107 11.61 -0.34 9.69
N LYS A 108 12.54 0.11 8.85
CA LYS A 108 12.27 1.13 7.82
C LYS A 108 11.22 0.66 6.82
N LYS A 109 11.37 -0.56 6.29
CA LYS A 109 10.45 -1.16 5.32
C LYS A 109 9.08 -1.46 5.94
N GLU A 110 9.06 -1.81 7.23
CA GLU A 110 7.82 -1.97 7.99
C GLU A 110 7.06 -0.64 8.05
N ALA A 111 7.77 0.46 8.37
CA ALA A 111 7.19 1.80 8.35
C ALA A 111 6.67 2.22 6.96
N GLU A 112 7.46 2.01 5.91
CA GLU A 112 7.03 2.30 4.52
C GLU A 112 5.79 1.48 4.13
N ALA A 113 5.73 0.20 4.52
CA ALA A 113 4.58 -0.65 4.25
C ALA A 113 3.32 -0.24 5.04
N GLU A 114 3.45 0.18 6.30
CA GLU A 114 2.35 0.76 7.08
C GLU A 114 1.77 2.00 6.38
N ALA A 115 2.62 2.86 5.81
CA ALA A 115 2.16 4.00 5.02
C ALA A 115 1.35 3.57 3.77
N HIS A 116 1.79 2.51 3.07
CA HIS A 116 1.06 1.97 1.92
C HIS A 116 -0.29 1.35 2.31
N MET A 117 -0.36 0.64 3.43
CA MET A 117 -1.62 0.10 3.96
C MET A 117 -2.57 1.23 4.39
N GLY A 118 -2.05 2.30 5.01
CA GLY A 118 -2.81 3.50 5.33
C GLY A 118 -3.43 4.14 4.09
N LEU A 119 -2.65 4.27 3.01
CA LEU A 119 -3.14 4.81 1.73
C LEU A 119 -4.24 3.94 1.13
N LEU A 120 -4.03 2.62 1.09
CA LEU A 120 -4.99 1.64 0.59
C LEU A 120 -6.36 1.80 1.29
N TYR A 121 -6.39 1.77 2.63
CA TYR A 121 -7.65 1.86 3.37
C TYR A 121 -8.28 3.25 3.32
N GLU A 122 -7.47 4.31 3.26
CA GLU A 122 -8.00 5.68 3.12
C GLU A 122 -8.77 5.80 1.79
N GLU A 123 -8.21 5.24 0.73
CA GLU A 123 -8.78 5.25 -0.60
C GLU A 123 -10.01 4.35 -0.77
N GLU A 124 -10.13 3.28 0.04
CA GLU A 124 -11.35 2.46 0.15
C GLU A 124 -12.42 3.13 1.04
N GLY A 125 -12.10 4.25 1.69
CA GLY A 125 -12.99 4.97 2.60
C GLY A 125 -13.09 4.35 4.00
N GLU A 126 -12.25 3.35 4.30
CA GLU A 126 -12.09 2.68 5.58
C GLU A 126 -11.17 3.50 6.52
N LEU A 127 -11.59 4.74 6.79
CA LEU A 127 -10.78 5.75 7.48
C LEU A 127 -10.26 5.33 8.86
N LEU A 128 -10.96 4.43 9.57
CA LEU A 128 -10.50 3.93 10.87
C LEU A 128 -9.28 3.02 10.73
N LYS A 129 -9.32 2.06 9.79
CA LYS A 129 -8.16 1.19 9.49
C LYS A 129 -7.00 2.00 8.93
N ALA A 130 -7.30 2.98 8.07
CA ALA A 130 -6.28 3.90 7.56
C ALA A 130 -5.55 4.62 8.70
N ALA A 131 -6.30 5.11 9.69
CA ALA A 131 -5.73 5.78 10.85
C ALA A 131 -4.87 4.83 11.70
N GLU A 132 -5.27 3.57 11.90
CA GLU A 132 -4.48 2.57 12.64
C GLU A 132 -3.11 2.34 11.99
N HIS A 133 -3.08 2.16 10.67
CA HIS A 133 -1.83 1.98 9.92
C HIS A 133 -0.95 3.24 9.92
N TYR A 134 -1.55 4.43 9.78
CA TYR A 134 -0.78 5.67 9.89
C TYR A 134 -0.30 5.98 11.32
N GLU A 135 -1.01 5.54 12.36
CA GLU A 135 -0.57 5.62 13.75
C GLU A 135 0.68 4.74 13.94
N ALA A 136 0.65 3.49 13.47
CA ALA A 136 1.82 2.60 13.47
C ALA A 136 3.00 3.17 12.68
N PHE A 137 2.74 3.76 11.50
CA PHE A 137 3.76 4.43 10.70
C PHE A 137 4.42 5.61 11.45
N HIS A 138 3.62 6.44 12.13
CA HIS A 138 4.14 7.55 12.95
C HIS A 138 5.00 7.05 14.10
N GLU A 139 4.57 6.02 14.82
CA GLU A 139 5.33 5.42 15.92
C GLU A 139 6.68 4.85 15.44
N LEU A 140 6.68 4.09 14.34
CA LEU A 140 7.91 3.48 13.79
C LEU A 140 8.93 4.53 13.31
N THR A 141 8.46 5.68 12.84
CA THR A 141 9.32 6.75 12.30
C THR A 141 9.76 7.77 13.36
N GLN A 142 9.19 7.72 14.57
CA GLN A 142 9.49 8.70 15.61
C GLN A 142 10.97 8.67 16.00
N GLY A 143 11.63 9.84 15.97
CA GLY A 143 13.06 9.98 16.26
C GLY A 143 14.00 9.37 15.21
N ARG A 144 13.47 8.90 14.06
CA ARG A 144 14.27 8.37 12.96
C ARG A 144 14.52 9.44 11.90
N LEU A 145 15.72 9.46 11.32
CA LEU A 145 16.09 10.35 10.21
C LEU A 145 15.90 9.69 8.83
N TRP A 146 14.92 8.78 8.73
CA TRP A 146 14.63 8.08 7.48
C TRP A 146 13.98 9.02 6.48
N LYS A 147 14.39 8.87 5.22
CA LYS A 147 13.87 9.60 4.08
C LYS A 147 13.33 8.65 3.03
N ASP A 148 12.32 9.11 2.30
CA ASP A 148 11.81 8.48 1.11
C ASP A 148 12.74 8.74 -0.10
N ALA A 149 12.31 8.32 -1.30
CA ALA A 149 13.03 8.54 -2.53
C ALA A 149 13.09 10.03 -2.96
N THR A 150 12.15 10.87 -2.50
CA THR A 150 12.12 12.31 -2.79
C THR A 150 12.99 13.13 -1.84
N GLY A 151 13.47 12.51 -0.77
CA GLY A 151 14.29 13.16 0.27
C GLY A 151 13.48 13.75 1.42
N GLN A 152 12.15 13.56 1.44
CA GLN A 152 11.26 13.95 2.53
C GLN A 152 11.39 12.97 3.69
N PHE A 153 11.35 13.48 4.92
CA PHE A 153 11.42 12.64 6.12
C PHE A 153 10.15 11.79 6.26
N LEU A 154 10.32 10.49 6.48
CA LEU A 154 9.18 9.57 6.65
C LEU A 154 8.29 9.97 7.83
N ASN A 155 8.88 10.49 8.92
CA ASN A 155 8.09 10.98 10.04
C ASN A 155 7.22 12.19 9.69
N LEU A 156 7.70 13.10 8.84
CA LEU A 156 6.89 14.21 8.36
C LEU A 156 5.70 13.70 7.52
N ILE A 157 5.95 12.74 6.62
CA ILE A 157 4.91 12.10 5.82
C ILE A 157 3.88 11.41 6.72
N ALA A 158 4.31 10.73 7.79
CA ALA A 158 3.43 10.09 8.75
C ALA A 158 2.53 11.10 9.46
N CYS A 159 3.10 12.22 9.95
CA CYS A 159 2.33 13.30 10.57
C CYS A 159 1.31 13.91 9.61
N GLU A 160 1.72 14.23 8.37
CA GLU A 160 0.84 14.81 7.35
C GLU A 160 -0.32 13.88 7.01
N SER A 161 -0.04 12.59 6.83
CA SER A 161 -1.04 11.56 6.56
C SER A 161 -2.02 11.40 7.71
N LEU A 162 -1.54 11.28 8.96
CA LEU A 162 -2.39 11.20 10.15
C LEU A 162 -3.30 12.42 10.31
N VAL A 163 -2.75 13.63 10.17
CA VAL A 163 -3.54 14.86 10.28
C VAL A 163 -4.63 14.88 9.22
N ARG A 164 -4.33 14.48 7.98
CA ARG A 164 -5.33 14.36 6.91
C ARG A 164 -6.41 13.35 7.27
N THR A 165 -6.04 12.12 7.63
CA THR A 165 -7.01 11.05 7.94
C THR A 165 -7.88 11.38 9.16
N TYR A 166 -7.31 11.96 10.21
CA TYR A 166 -8.06 12.41 11.39
C TYR A 166 -9.05 13.53 11.08
N ARG A 167 -8.70 14.46 10.17
CA ARG A 167 -9.64 15.48 9.71
C ARG A 167 -10.83 14.85 8.98
N LEU A 168 -10.58 13.92 8.07
CA LEU A 168 -11.64 13.17 7.38
C LEU A 168 -12.53 12.38 8.36
N LEU A 169 -11.93 11.74 9.37
CA LEU A 169 -12.69 11.08 10.45
C LEU A 169 -13.54 12.08 11.24
N SER A 170 -12.97 13.23 11.59
CA SER A 170 -13.70 14.28 12.32
C SER A 170 -14.89 14.78 11.53
N ASP A 171 -14.75 15.00 10.22
CA ASP A 171 -15.83 15.46 9.35
C ASP A 171 -16.97 14.42 9.31
N ARG A 172 -16.64 13.13 9.19
CA ARG A 172 -17.62 12.03 9.25
C ARG A 172 -18.32 11.97 10.61
N MET A 173 -17.59 12.16 11.71
CA MET A 173 -18.16 12.21 13.06
C MET A 173 -19.09 13.41 13.27
N LEU A 174 -18.72 14.59 12.76
CA LEU A 174 -19.54 15.80 12.80
C LEU A 174 -20.84 15.62 12.01
N GLN A 175 -20.79 15.02 10.82
CA GLN A 175 -21.97 14.66 10.04
C GLN A 175 -22.92 13.74 10.82
N ASN A 176 -22.35 12.78 11.55
CA ASN A 176 -23.09 11.86 12.42
C ASN A 176 -23.49 12.45 13.77
N ARG A 177 -23.19 13.74 14.03
CA ARG A 177 -23.43 14.45 15.29
C ARG A 177 -22.71 13.85 16.50
N ASP A 178 -21.64 13.09 16.27
CA ASP A 178 -20.75 12.60 17.33
C ASP A 178 -19.67 13.63 17.67
N TYR A 179 -20.12 14.74 18.28
CA TYR A 179 -19.24 15.87 18.59
C TYR A 179 -18.14 15.51 19.59
N LYS A 180 -18.40 14.57 20.50
CA LYS A 180 -17.43 14.20 21.53
C LYS A 180 -16.24 13.47 20.91
N GLN A 181 -16.48 12.52 20.01
CA GLN A 181 -15.40 11.84 19.30
C GLN A 181 -14.71 12.78 18.30
N ALA A 182 -15.47 13.64 17.62
CA ALA A 182 -14.91 14.64 16.71
C ALA A 182 -13.91 15.59 17.41
N ILE A 183 -14.26 16.09 18.61
CA ILE A 183 -13.35 16.93 19.40
C ILE A 183 -12.10 16.14 19.79
N LYS A 184 -12.25 14.89 20.24
CA LYS A 184 -11.11 14.04 20.65
C LYS A 184 -10.14 13.80 19.49
N ILE A 185 -10.64 13.49 18.30
CA ILE A 185 -9.80 13.21 17.14
C ILE A 185 -9.12 14.49 16.60
N LEU A 186 -9.81 15.65 16.68
CA LEU A 186 -9.23 16.94 16.32
C LEU A 186 -8.11 17.38 17.28
N ILE A 187 -8.24 17.08 18.58
CA ILE A 187 -7.17 17.33 19.55
C ILE A 187 -5.94 16.50 19.17
N LYS A 188 -6.10 15.19 18.91
CA LYS A 188 -5.00 14.33 18.42
C LYS A 188 -4.33 14.91 17.17
N ALA A 189 -5.11 15.33 16.17
CA ALA A 189 -4.59 15.93 14.94
C ALA A 189 -3.78 17.22 15.23
N SER A 190 -4.24 18.04 16.18
CA SER A 190 -3.54 19.28 16.56
C SER A 190 -2.18 19.01 17.24
N GLU A 191 -2.10 17.94 18.03
CA GLU A 191 -0.86 17.51 18.71
C GLU A 191 0.17 17.02 17.70
N ILE A 192 -0.23 16.15 16.76
CA ILE A 192 0.63 15.64 15.68
C ILE A 192 1.10 16.77 14.76
N ALA A 193 0.20 17.70 14.42
CA ALA A 193 0.55 18.85 13.58
C ALA A 193 1.55 19.80 14.23
N ARG A 194 1.60 19.86 15.57
CA ARG A 194 2.61 20.62 16.31
C ARG A 194 3.96 19.92 16.27
N GLU A 195 4.01 18.60 16.48
CA GLU A 195 5.26 17.82 16.38
C GLU A 195 5.93 17.99 15.01
N ALA A 196 5.13 17.97 13.93
CA ALA A 196 5.63 18.12 12.57
C ALA A 196 6.28 19.49 12.29
N LYS A 197 5.91 20.54 13.02
CA LYS A 197 6.45 21.91 12.85
C LYS A 197 7.72 22.17 13.65
N GLU A 198 8.03 21.32 14.62
CA GLU A 198 9.18 21.47 15.52
C GLU A 198 10.45 20.76 14.98
N ARG A 199 10.36 20.08 13.82
CA ARG A 199 11.46 19.36 13.15
C ARG A 199 11.79 19.96 11.80
#